data_AF-A0A495JIL0-F1
#
_entry.id   AF-A0A495JIL0-F1
#
_cell.length_a   1.000
_cell.length_b   1.000
_cell.length_c   1.000
_cell.angle_alpha   90.00
_cell.angle_beta   90.00
_cell.angle_gamma   90.00
#
_symmetry.space_group_name_H-M   'P 1'
#
loop_
_entity.id
_entity.type
_entity.pdbx_description
1 polymer ?
#
loop_
_entity_poly.entity_id
_entity_poly.type
_entity_poly.pdbx_seq_one_letter_code
_entity_poly.pdbx_strand_id
1 'polypeptide(L)'
;MSQHRPAGASGRAGAVPALPDLPEATVARLPEYLRALHNLAEAGDDTVSSEGLAAAAGVNSAKLRKDLSHLGSYGTRGVGYDVALLIHQIEYVLGLTHRRAVALVGVGNLGHALAGYAGFASRGFRIAALFDADPTRVGEEINGLTVRHIDDLLQTAAEERIAIGVIATPASAAQRVTDLLVAAGVTSILNFAPCVLAVPEGVDVRKVDLAIELQILSFHEHRKASLTALPGGRDEADPDLAATGTEDTAAPAPVEPAPPGRTRPTRTEVVGS
;
A
#
# COMPACT_ATOMS: atom_id res chain seq x y z
N MET A 1 2.70 69.16 15.64
CA MET A 1 2.45 69.37 14.19
C MET A 1 3.51 68.56 13.44
N SER A 2 3.46 67.22 13.42
CA SER A 2 2.31 66.36 13.07
C SER A 2 1.97 66.51 11.59
N GLN A 3 2.68 65.77 10.73
CA GLN A 3 2.28 65.60 9.33
C GLN A 3 1.08 64.65 9.27
N HIS A 4 0.14 64.93 8.37
CA HIS A 4 -1.08 64.14 8.21
C HIS A 4 -1.07 63.48 6.84
N ARG A 5 -1.26 62.15 6.79
CA ARG A 5 -1.48 61.40 5.55
C ARG A 5 -2.58 60.36 5.83
N PRO A 6 -3.63 60.27 5.00
CA PRO A 6 -4.83 59.50 5.33
C PRO A 6 -4.65 57.98 5.17
N ALA A 7 -5.52 57.21 5.80
CA ALA A 7 -5.61 55.77 5.61
C ALA A 7 -6.18 55.45 4.22
N GLY A 8 -5.62 54.42 3.57
CA GLY A 8 -6.17 53.77 2.38
C GLY A 8 -6.39 52.29 2.69
N ALA A 9 -7.58 51.77 2.39
CA ALA A 9 -7.98 50.43 2.79
C ALA A 9 -7.52 49.34 1.82
N SER A 10 -7.32 48.13 2.34
CA SER A 10 -7.91 46.95 1.74
C SER A 10 -8.20 45.92 2.83
N GLY A 11 -9.41 45.33 2.81
CA GLY A 11 -9.76 44.24 3.72
C GLY A 11 -9.01 42.96 3.32
N ARG A 12 -8.65 42.14 4.31
CA ARG A 12 -8.14 40.79 4.02
C ARG A 12 -9.23 39.99 3.30
N ALA A 13 -9.03 39.73 2.01
CA ALA A 13 -9.77 38.68 1.30
C ALA A 13 -9.59 37.36 2.07
N GLY A 14 -10.62 36.50 2.03
CA GLY A 14 -10.63 35.26 2.79
C GLY A 14 -9.42 34.39 2.46
N ALA A 15 -8.51 34.22 3.43
CA ALA A 15 -7.40 33.31 3.29
C ALA A 15 -7.97 31.88 3.29
N VAL A 16 -7.81 31.17 2.17
CA VAL A 16 -7.95 29.71 2.14
C VAL A 16 -7.05 29.14 3.23
N PRO A 17 -7.51 28.23 4.11
CA PRO A 17 -6.67 27.64 5.13
C PRO A 17 -5.46 26.98 4.47
N ALA A 18 -4.27 27.51 4.75
CA ALA A 18 -3.03 26.95 4.24
C ALA A 18 -2.95 25.48 4.66
N LEU A 19 -2.77 24.58 3.68
CA LEU A 19 -2.56 23.17 3.97
C LEU A 19 -1.36 23.03 4.91
N PRO A 20 -1.46 22.26 6.00
CA PRO A 20 -0.35 22.06 6.90
C PRO A 20 0.81 21.40 6.16
N ASP A 21 2.03 21.87 6.41
CA ASP A 21 3.24 21.21 5.91
C ASP A 21 3.44 19.90 6.68
N LEU A 22 3.16 18.78 6.00
CA LEU A 22 3.14 17.45 6.59
C LEU A 22 4.32 16.61 6.09
N PRO A 23 5.07 15.94 7.00
CA PRO A 23 6.03 14.93 6.59
C PRO A 23 5.35 13.84 5.74
N GLU A 24 5.96 13.43 4.63
CA GLU A 24 5.44 12.39 3.75
C GLU A 24 5.06 11.11 4.52
N ALA A 25 5.90 10.71 5.48
CA ALA A 25 5.65 9.58 6.36
C ALA A 25 4.39 9.74 7.22
N THR A 26 3.99 10.96 7.58
CA THR A 26 2.72 11.27 8.27
C THR A 26 1.56 11.14 7.30
N VAL A 27 1.65 11.75 6.11
CA VAL A 27 0.64 11.63 5.03
C VAL A 27 0.36 10.16 4.70
N ALA A 28 1.40 9.33 4.64
CA ALA A 28 1.28 7.89 4.39
C ALA A 28 0.50 7.10 5.48
N ARG A 29 0.43 7.62 6.72
CA ARG A 29 -0.32 6.99 7.84
C ARG A 29 -1.73 7.54 8.04
N LEU A 30 -2.02 8.77 7.60
CA LEU A 30 -3.36 9.36 7.77
C LEU A 30 -4.51 8.48 7.22
N PRO A 31 -4.38 7.73 6.09
CA PRO A 31 -5.41 6.81 5.63
C PRO A 31 -5.71 5.64 6.60
N GLU A 32 -4.71 5.21 7.39
CA GLU A 32 -4.88 4.17 8.42
C GLU A 32 -5.70 4.72 9.59
N TYR A 33 -5.42 5.97 9.99
CA TYR A 33 -6.14 6.66 11.06
C TYR A 33 -7.57 6.96 10.65
N LEU A 34 -7.78 7.41 9.41
CA LEU A 34 -9.11 7.64 8.86
C LEU A 34 -9.95 6.35 8.83
N ARG A 35 -9.35 5.22 8.41
CA ARG A 35 -10.03 3.91 8.48
C ARG A 35 -10.39 3.53 9.93
N ALA A 36 -9.48 3.72 10.89
CA ALA A 36 -9.76 3.43 12.29
C ALA A 36 -10.89 4.32 12.84
N LEU A 37 -10.93 5.60 12.47
CA LEU A 37 -11.98 6.55 12.87
C LEU A 37 -13.34 6.25 12.22
N HIS A 38 -13.38 5.88 10.93
CA HIS A 38 -14.64 5.44 10.29
C HIS A 38 -15.22 4.21 11.01
N ASN A 39 -14.40 3.23 11.38
CA ASN A 39 -14.86 2.07 12.15
C ASN A 39 -15.41 2.44 13.54
N LEU A 40 -14.80 3.43 14.21
CA LEU A 40 -15.26 3.94 15.52
C LEU A 40 -16.59 4.71 15.40
N ALA A 41 -16.73 5.52 14.34
CA ALA A 41 -17.99 6.21 14.03
C ALA A 41 -19.12 5.23 13.68
N GLU A 42 -18.84 4.13 12.97
CA GLU A 42 -19.80 3.04 12.71
C GLU A 42 -20.18 2.28 14.00
N ALA A 43 -19.30 2.23 15.00
CA ALA A 43 -19.58 1.67 16.32
C ALA A 43 -20.36 2.62 17.25
N GLY A 44 -20.46 3.91 16.90
CA GLY A 44 -21.12 4.95 17.71
C GLY A 44 -20.22 5.65 18.73
N ASP A 45 -18.89 5.57 18.60
CA ASP A 45 -17.95 6.28 19.46
C ASP A 45 -17.82 7.77 19.07
N ASP A 46 -18.42 8.67 19.85
CA ASP A 46 -18.27 10.13 19.66
C ASP A 46 -16.82 10.63 19.91
N THR A 47 -16.09 9.98 20.82
CA THR A 47 -14.75 10.41 21.25
C THR A 47 -13.78 9.25 21.46
N VAL A 48 -12.51 9.44 21.10
CA VAL A 48 -11.47 8.42 21.22
C VAL A 48 -10.17 8.94 21.85
N SER A 49 -9.54 8.14 22.72
CA SER A 49 -8.24 8.48 23.30
C SER A 49 -7.09 8.25 22.31
N SER A 50 -5.95 8.93 22.51
CA SER A 50 -4.74 8.73 21.68
C SER A 50 -4.14 7.31 21.74
N GLU A 51 -4.58 6.50 22.71
CA GLU A 51 -4.14 5.12 22.89
C GLU A 51 -5.14 4.14 22.28
N GLY A 52 -6.46 4.40 22.42
CA GLY A 52 -7.50 3.66 21.72
C GLY A 52 -7.37 3.79 20.20
N LEU A 53 -7.23 5.01 19.68
CA LEU A 53 -7.07 5.23 18.23
C LEU A 53 -5.75 4.64 17.70
N ALA A 54 -4.67 4.71 18.47
CA ALA A 54 -3.40 4.12 18.08
C ALA A 54 -3.46 2.59 18.04
N ALA A 55 -4.13 1.95 19.00
CA ALA A 55 -4.40 0.52 18.98
C ALA A 55 -5.28 0.12 17.79
N ALA A 56 -6.38 0.83 17.53
CA ALA A 56 -7.28 0.58 16.40
C ALA A 56 -6.60 0.76 15.04
N ALA A 57 -5.64 1.68 14.92
CA ALA A 57 -4.82 1.88 13.72
C ALA A 57 -3.56 0.99 13.65
N GLY A 58 -3.24 0.22 14.69
CA GLY A 58 -2.04 -0.63 14.73
C GLY A 58 -0.71 0.11 14.90
N VAL A 59 -0.72 1.35 15.42
CA VAL A 59 0.47 2.21 15.56
C VAL A 59 0.84 2.50 17.02
N ASN A 60 2.03 3.06 17.23
CA ASN A 60 2.44 3.56 18.54
C ASN A 60 1.79 4.91 18.87
N SER A 61 1.21 5.07 20.07
CA SER A 61 0.47 6.28 20.47
C SER A 61 1.31 7.55 20.53
N ALA A 62 2.63 7.47 20.77
CA ALA A 62 3.50 8.64 20.70
C ALA A 62 3.77 9.09 19.25
N LYS A 63 3.83 8.15 18.28
CA LYS A 63 3.86 8.48 16.85
C LYS A 63 2.55 9.16 16.43
N LEU A 64 1.40 8.56 16.77
CA LEU A 64 0.08 9.12 16.46
C LEU A 64 -0.10 10.52 17.08
N ARG A 65 0.28 10.74 18.34
CA ARG A 65 0.22 12.08 18.96
C ARG A 65 1.09 13.10 18.25
N LYS A 66 2.27 12.71 17.74
CA LYS A 66 3.10 13.59 16.90
C LYS A 66 2.41 13.88 15.57
N ASP A 67 1.94 12.85 14.86
CA ASP A 67 1.28 12.98 13.56
C ASP A 67 0.06 13.90 13.61
N LEU A 68 -0.84 13.69 14.58
CA LEU A 68 -2.02 14.54 14.74
C LEU A 68 -1.65 15.97 15.19
N SER A 69 -0.53 16.18 15.88
CA SER A 69 -0.08 17.54 16.25
C SER A 69 0.34 18.40 15.07
N HIS A 70 0.70 17.79 13.92
CA HIS A 70 0.94 18.51 12.67
C HIS A 70 -0.37 18.97 11.98
N LEU A 71 -1.50 18.33 12.27
CA LEU A 71 -2.82 18.76 11.77
C LEU A 71 -3.37 19.95 12.57
N GLY A 72 -3.14 19.95 13.90
CA GLY A 72 -3.63 20.97 14.83
C GLY A 72 -3.99 20.40 16.20
N SER A 73 -4.40 21.27 17.13
CA SER A 73 -4.73 20.89 18.51
C SER A 73 -6.20 20.48 18.68
N TYR A 74 -6.56 19.28 18.18
CA TYR A 74 -7.93 18.73 18.24
C TYR A 74 -8.17 17.72 19.38
N GLY A 75 -7.18 17.52 20.26
CA GLY A 75 -7.30 16.63 21.42
C GLY A 75 -7.45 17.42 22.72
N THR A 76 -8.57 17.26 23.42
CA THR A 76 -8.77 17.85 24.75
C THR A 76 -8.15 16.95 25.82
N ARG A 77 -7.24 17.50 26.64
CA ARG A 77 -6.59 16.75 27.73
C ARG A 77 -7.64 16.17 28.68
N GLY A 78 -7.64 14.84 28.85
CA GLY A 78 -8.58 14.12 29.70
C GLY A 78 -9.88 13.68 29.01
N VAL A 79 -10.14 14.09 27.76
CA VAL A 79 -11.31 13.67 26.97
C VAL A 79 -10.90 12.84 25.75
N GLY A 80 -9.83 13.25 25.05
CA GLY A 80 -9.40 12.64 23.79
C GLY A 80 -9.72 13.51 22.59
N TYR A 81 -9.92 12.88 21.44
CA TYR A 81 -10.30 13.50 20.17
C TYR A 81 -11.80 13.26 19.91
N ASP A 82 -12.49 14.27 19.38
CA ASP A 82 -13.80 14.12 18.74
C ASP A 82 -13.61 13.34 17.43
N VAL A 83 -14.36 12.24 17.26
CA VAL A 83 -14.19 11.32 16.13
C VAL A 83 -14.66 11.95 14.82
N ALA A 84 -15.82 12.61 14.82
CA ALA A 84 -16.39 13.23 13.62
C ALA A 84 -15.55 14.42 13.12
N LEU A 85 -15.08 15.26 14.04
CA LEU A 85 -14.18 16.38 13.74
C LEU A 85 -12.84 15.89 13.18
N LEU A 86 -12.28 14.82 13.76
CA LEU A 86 -10.98 14.30 13.32
C LEU A 86 -11.06 13.57 11.96
N ILE A 87 -12.18 12.89 11.67
CA ILE A 87 -12.51 12.38 10.33
C ILE A 87 -12.48 13.54 9.32
N HIS A 88 -13.27 14.58 9.57
CA HIS A 88 -13.40 15.71 8.64
C HIS A 88 -12.07 16.43 8.40
N GLN A 89 -11.27 16.63 9.46
CA GLN A 89 -9.96 17.27 9.35
C GLN A 89 -8.97 16.43 8.51
N ILE A 90 -8.97 15.10 8.69
CA ILE A 90 -8.09 14.20 7.92
C ILE A 90 -8.57 14.11 6.45
N GLU A 91 -9.88 14.07 6.21
CA GLU A 91 -10.46 14.08 4.85
C GLU A 91 -10.17 15.39 4.09
N TYR A 92 -10.22 16.55 4.78
CA TYR A 92 -9.84 17.85 4.23
C TYR A 92 -8.35 17.86 3.83
N VAL A 93 -7.47 17.44 4.75
CA VAL A 93 -6.02 17.42 4.54
C VAL A 93 -5.60 16.43 3.45
N LEU A 94 -6.24 15.27 3.34
CA LEU A 94 -6.03 14.31 2.26
C LEU A 94 -6.75 14.69 0.95
N GLY A 95 -7.48 15.82 0.91
CA GLY A 95 -8.16 16.30 -0.30
C GLY A 95 -9.33 15.43 -0.78
N LEU A 96 -9.88 14.60 0.12
CA LEU A 96 -10.97 13.63 -0.12
C LEU A 96 -12.37 14.26 -0.09
N THR A 97 -12.47 15.52 0.35
CA THR A 97 -13.68 16.37 0.28
C THR A 97 -14.20 16.60 -1.15
N HIS A 98 -13.43 16.20 -2.17
CA HIS A 98 -13.81 16.27 -3.58
C HIS A 98 -13.60 14.90 -4.25
N ARG A 99 -14.62 14.42 -4.96
CA ARG A 99 -14.51 13.16 -5.72
C ARG A 99 -13.47 13.30 -6.84
N ARG A 100 -12.42 12.48 -6.79
CA ARG A 100 -11.35 12.45 -7.80
C ARG A 100 -11.71 11.44 -8.89
N ALA A 101 -11.60 11.85 -10.15
CA ALA A 101 -11.80 10.97 -11.30
C ALA A 101 -10.51 10.19 -11.57
N VAL A 102 -10.65 8.88 -11.78
CA VAL A 102 -9.54 7.93 -11.89
C VAL A 102 -9.61 7.18 -13.21
N ALA A 103 -8.50 7.16 -13.95
CA ALA A 103 -8.31 6.32 -15.12
C ALA A 103 -7.61 5.03 -14.72
N LEU A 104 -8.15 3.86 -15.09
CA LEU A 104 -7.50 2.57 -14.89
C LEU A 104 -7.05 2.00 -16.24
N VAL A 105 -5.76 1.67 -16.34
CA VAL A 105 -5.14 1.19 -17.57
C VAL A 105 -4.56 -0.21 -17.37
N GLY A 106 -4.94 -1.13 -18.25
CA GLY A 106 -4.64 -2.56 -18.16
C GLY A 106 -5.76 -3.30 -17.44
N VAL A 107 -6.77 -3.76 -18.18
CA VAL A 107 -7.97 -4.47 -17.72
C VAL A 107 -7.76 -5.99 -17.78
N GLY A 108 -6.54 -6.44 -17.43
CA GLY A 108 -6.28 -7.83 -17.09
C GLY A 108 -6.86 -8.19 -15.71
N ASN A 109 -6.54 -9.38 -15.19
CA ASN A 109 -7.09 -9.91 -13.94
C ASN A 109 -7.06 -8.92 -12.75
N LEU A 110 -5.96 -8.18 -12.59
CA LEU A 110 -5.84 -7.15 -11.55
C LEU A 110 -6.70 -5.91 -11.86
N GLY A 111 -6.70 -5.42 -13.10
CA GLY A 111 -7.50 -4.27 -13.51
C GLY A 111 -9.00 -4.53 -13.37
N HIS A 112 -9.50 -5.68 -13.82
CA HIS A 112 -10.90 -6.05 -13.67
C HIS A 112 -11.31 -6.12 -12.17
N ALA A 113 -10.45 -6.64 -11.29
CA ALA A 113 -10.68 -6.63 -9.85
C ALA A 113 -10.66 -5.21 -9.23
N LEU A 114 -9.76 -4.33 -9.67
CA LEU A 114 -9.68 -2.94 -9.23
C LEU A 114 -10.88 -2.10 -9.71
N ALA A 115 -11.37 -2.34 -10.94
CA ALA A 115 -12.59 -1.72 -11.47
C ALA A 115 -13.85 -2.11 -10.67
N GLY A 116 -13.85 -3.30 -10.04
CA GLY A 116 -14.88 -3.76 -9.11
C GLY A 116 -14.73 -3.27 -7.66
N TYR A 117 -13.66 -2.55 -7.31
CA TYR A 117 -13.38 -2.26 -5.91
C TYR A 117 -14.18 -1.08 -5.35
N ALA A 118 -15.33 -1.39 -4.75
CA ALA A 118 -16.21 -0.42 -4.09
C ALA A 118 -15.51 0.45 -3.02
N GLY A 119 -14.40 -0.02 -2.44
CA GLY A 119 -13.58 0.73 -1.49
C GLY A 119 -12.84 1.94 -2.08
N PHE A 120 -12.84 2.12 -3.41
CA PHE A 120 -12.46 3.39 -4.03
C PHE A 120 -13.58 4.44 -3.90
N ALA A 121 -14.81 4.06 -4.24
CA ALA A 121 -15.96 4.96 -4.27
C ALA A 121 -16.30 5.52 -2.87
N SER A 122 -16.20 4.68 -1.83
CA SER A 122 -16.39 5.12 -0.43
C SER A 122 -15.27 6.05 0.08
N ARG A 123 -14.10 6.08 -0.57
CA ARG A 123 -12.95 6.93 -0.24
C ARG A 123 -12.84 8.17 -1.14
N GLY A 124 -13.88 8.49 -1.90
CA GLY A 124 -13.91 9.65 -2.80
C GLY A 124 -13.25 9.42 -4.18
N PHE A 125 -12.83 8.20 -4.52
CA PHE A 125 -12.22 7.89 -5.81
C PHE A 125 -13.26 7.28 -6.76
N ARG A 126 -13.61 8.00 -7.83
CA ARG A 126 -14.48 7.50 -8.90
C ARG A 126 -13.61 6.95 -10.02
N ILE A 127 -13.65 5.64 -10.25
CA ILE A 127 -13.22 5.09 -11.55
C ILE A 127 -14.12 5.72 -12.62
N ALA A 128 -13.50 6.38 -13.58
CA ALA A 128 -14.17 7.24 -14.56
C ALA A 128 -13.95 6.77 -16.00
N ALA A 129 -12.80 6.13 -16.26
CA ALA A 129 -12.49 5.51 -17.55
C ALA A 129 -11.63 4.25 -17.35
N LEU A 130 -11.82 3.28 -18.24
CA LEU A 130 -11.09 2.02 -18.31
C LEU A 130 -10.42 1.93 -19.67
N PHE A 131 -9.15 1.52 -19.73
CA PHE A 131 -8.39 1.45 -20.98
C PHE A 131 -7.60 0.15 -21.10
N ASP A 132 -7.60 -0.45 -22.29
CA ASP A 132 -6.68 -1.51 -22.67
C ASP A 132 -6.15 -1.33 -24.10
N ALA A 133 -5.10 -2.07 -24.46
CA ALA A 133 -4.57 -2.18 -25.81
C ALA A 133 -5.02 -3.50 -26.50
N ASP A 134 -5.53 -4.47 -25.73
CA ASP A 134 -6.06 -5.72 -26.26
C ASP A 134 -7.44 -5.50 -26.92
N PRO A 135 -7.61 -5.71 -28.25
CA PRO A 135 -8.89 -5.54 -28.92
C PRO A 135 -10.00 -6.50 -28.46
N THR A 136 -9.67 -7.56 -27.71
CA THR A 136 -10.65 -8.45 -27.07
C THR A 136 -11.18 -7.90 -25.74
N ARG A 137 -10.54 -6.87 -25.18
CA ARG A 137 -10.98 -6.13 -23.99
C ARG A 137 -11.71 -4.84 -24.31
N VAL A 138 -11.33 -4.16 -25.40
CA VAL A 138 -12.04 -2.95 -25.85
C VAL A 138 -13.50 -3.30 -26.16
N GLY A 139 -14.43 -2.59 -25.53
CA GLY A 139 -15.88 -2.90 -25.58
C GLY A 139 -16.41 -3.75 -24.42
N GLU A 140 -15.57 -4.31 -23.55
CA GLU A 140 -16.03 -4.97 -22.31
C GLU A 140 -16.72 -3.93 -21.39
N GLU A 141 -17.89 -4.26 -20.85
CA GLU A 141 -18.57 -3.41 -19.86
C GLU A 141 -18.29 -3.90 -18.44
N ILE A 142 -17.72 -3.03 -17.61
CA ILE A 142 -17.44 -3.32 -16.19
C ILE A 142 -18.08 -2.21 -15.35
N ASN A 143 -19.06 -2.58 -14.53
CA ASN A 143 -19.80 -1.67 -13.63
C ASN A 143 -20.40 -0.43 -14.33
N GLY A 144 -20.83 -0.59 -15.58
CA GLY A 144 -21.39 0.51 -16.40
C GLY A 144 -20.35 1.41 -17.06
N LEU A 145 -19.07 1.03 -17.04
CA LEU A 145 -18.00 1.66 -17.82
C LEU A 145 -17.55 0.71 -18.93
N THR A 146 -17.60 1.18 -20.19
CA THR A 146 -17.01 0.47 -21.33
C THR A 146 -15.49 0.65 -21.33
N VAL A 147 -14.74 -0.44 -21.54
CA VAL A 147 -13.29 -0.40 -21.77
C VAL A 147 -13.00 0.21 -23.14
N ARG A 148 -12.20 1.28 -23.14
CA ARG A 148 -11.78 2.04 -24.33
C ARG A 148 -10.40 1.59 -24.81
N HIS A 149 -10.02 1.96 -26.03
CA HIS A 149 -8.66 1.71 -26.50
C HIS A 149 -7.69 2.69 -25.83
N ILE A 150 -6.45 2.25 -25.59
CA ILE A 150 -5.43 3.07 -24.92
C ILE A 150 -5.12 4.39 -25.65
N ASP A 151 -5.36 4.48 -26.95
CA ASP A 151 -5.14 5.70 -27.72
C ASP A 151 -6.26 6.75 -27.50
N ASP A 152 -7.44 6.35 -26.98
CA ASP A 152 -8.52 7.27 -26.57
C ASP A 152 -8.21 8.00 -25.25
N LEU A 153 -7.12 7.63 -24.56
CA LEU A 153 -6.78 8.10 -23.21
C LEU A 153 -6.64 9.61 -23.15
N LEU A 154 -5.92 10.23 -24.09
CA LEU A 154 -5.63 11.67 -24.06
C LEU A 154 -6.90 12.52 -24.13
N GLN A 155 -7.85 12.15 -25.00
CA GLN A 155 -9.14 12.82 -25.11
C GLN A 155 -10.01 12.55 -23.87
N THR A 156 -10.20 11.27 -23.53
CA THR A 156 -11.07 10.85 -22.43
C THR A 156 -10.60 11.42 -21.09
N ALA A 157 -9.28 11.57 -20.89
CA ALA A 157 -8.69 12.13 -19.68
C ALA A 157 -9.06 13.62 -19.48
N ALA A 158 -9.10 14.40 -20.56
CA ALA A 158 -9.55 15.79 -20.54
C ALA A 158 -11.07 15.90 -20.30
N GLU A 159 -11.87 15.06 -20.96
CA GLU A 159 -13.34 15.03 -20.82
C GLU A 159 -13.78 14.67 -19.40
N GLU A 160 -13.26 13.57 -18.84
CA GLU A 160 -13.59 13.11 -17.48
C GLU A 160 -12.87 13.89 -16.37
N ARG A 161 -11.91 14.77 -16.74
CA ARG A 161 -11.02 15.52 -15.85
C ARG A 161 -10.31 14.58 -14.86
N ILE A 162 -9.62 13.59 -15.41
CA ILE A 162 -8.88 12.59 -14.66
C ILE A 162 -7.80 13.25 -13.80
N ALA A 163 -7.82 12.96 -12.52
CA ALA A 163 -6.86 13.47 -11.54
C ALA A 163 -5.81 12.42 -11.13
N ILE A 164 -6.11 11.13 -11.30
CA ILE A 164 -5.24 10.02 -10.92
C ILE A 164 -5.25 8.95 -11.99
N GLY A 165 -4.06 8.47 -12.38
CA GLY A 165 -3.89 7.27 -13.22
C GLY A 165 -3.56 6.05 -12.38
N VAL A 166 -4.15 4.89 -12.69
CA VAL A 166 -3.80 3.59 -12.10
C VAL A 166 -3.29 2.69 -13.22
N ILE A 167 -2.06 2.21 -13.05
CA ILE A 167 -1.38 1.37 -14.05
C ILE A 167 -1.33 -0.08 -13.55
N ALA A 168 -2.09 -0.96 -14.19
CA ALA A 168 -2.17 -2.40 -13.93
C ALA A 168 -1.68 -3.24 -15.14
N THR A 169 -0.90 -2.63 -16.03
CA THR A 169 -0.33 -3.27 -17.23
C THR A 169 0.91 -4.12 -16.93
N PRO A 170 1.34 -5.00 -17.86
CA PRO A 170 2.69 -5.54 -17.88
C PRO A 170 3.77 -4.44 -17.86
N ALA A 171 4.93 -4.75 -17.28
CA ALA A 171 6.04 -3.80 -17.11
C ALA A 171 6.54 -3.18 -18.44
N SER A 172 6.48 -3.93 -19.54
CA SER A 172 6.87 -3.47 -20.88
C SER A 172 5.98 -2.36 -21.46
N ALA A 173 4.74 -2.25 -21.01
CA ALA A 173 3.78 -1.22 -21.47
C ALA A 173 3.70 -0.02 -20.50
N ALA A 174 4.09 -0.20 -19.24
CA ALA A 174 3.82 0.74 -18.16
C ALA A 174 4.43 2.14 -18.38
N GLN A 175 5.61 2.24 -19.00
CA GLN A 175 6.20 3.55 -19.32
C GLN A 175 5.37 4.31 -20.39
N ARG A 176 4.99 3.67 -21.51
CA ARG A 176 4.12 4.32 -22.54
C ARG A 176 2.82 4.83 -21.91
N VAL A 177 2.22 4.07 -21.00
CA VAL A 177 1.02 4.47 -20.27
C VAL A 177 1.27 5.68 -19.36
N THR A 178 2.42 5.69 -18.67
CA THR A 178 2.87 6.82 -17.85
C THR A 178 3.04 8.08 -18.70
N ASP A 179 3.72 7.97 -19.84
CA ASP A 179 3.96 9.08 -20.76
C ASP A 179 2.63 9.65 -21.31
N LEU A 180 1.65 8.80 -21.63
CA LEU A 180 0.31 9.20 -22.06
C LEU A 180 -0.51 9.89 -20.95
N LEU A 181 -0.44 9.39 -19.71
CA LEU A 181 -1.09 10.01 -18.55
C LEU A 181 -0.49 11.40 -18.26
N VAL A 182 0.85 11.52 -18.28
CA VAL A 182 1.55 12.80 -18.09
C VAL A 182 1.26 13.78 -19.23
N ALA A 183 1.20 13.32 -20.49
CA ALA A 183 0.80 14.13 -21.63
C ALA A 183 -0.67 14.62 -21.53
N ALA A 184 -1.53 13.88 -20.84
CA ALA A 184 -2.89 14.29 -20.51
C ALA A 184 -2.99 15.20 -19.27
N GLY A 185 -1.87 15.58 -18.65
CA GLY A 185 -1.82 16.44 -17.46
C GLY A 185 -2.08 15.72 -16.14
N VAL A 186 -2.05 14.39 -16.10
CA VAL A 186 -2.25 13.61 -14.87
C VAL A 186 -0.94 13.58 -14.07
N THR A 187 -0.91 14.27 -12.92
CA THR A 187 0.27 14.42 -12.06
C THR A 187 0.37 13.41 -10.92
N SER A 188 -0.58 12.47 -10.79
CA SER A 188 -0.58 11.48 -9.72
C SER A 188 -0.87 10.09 -10.27
N ILE A 189 0.06 9.15 -10.04
CA ILE A 189 0.02 7.80 -10.65
C ILE A 189 0.21 6.73 -9.57
N LEU A 190 -0.71 5.75 -9.56
CA LEU A 190 -0.63 4.55 -8.73
C LEU A 190 -0.17 3.37 -9.61
N ASN A 191 1.06 2.91 -9.43
CA ASN A 191 1.69 1.91 -10.28
C ASN A 191 1.71 0.52 -9.62
N PHE A 192 1.00 -0.45 -10.22
CA PHE A 192 1.07 -1.88 -9.87
C PHE A 192 2.00 -2.68 -10.81
N ALA A 193 2.51 -2.07 -11.90
CA ALA A 193 3.44 -2.76 -12.79
C ALA A 193 4.79 -2.99 -12.09
N PRO A 194 5.43 -4.17 -12.24
CA PRO A 194 6.66 -4.54 -11.52
C PRO A 194 7.91 -3.90 -12.15
N CYS A 195 7.93 -2.57 -12.22
CA CYS A 195 9.01 -1.75 -12.76
C CYS A 195 9.12 -0.42 -11.99
N VAL A 196 10.22 0.31 -12.25
CA VAL A 196 10.37 1.72 -11.87
C VAL A 196 10.01 2.55 -13.11
N LEU A 197 9.25 3.62 -12.91
CA LEU A 197 8.82 4.52 -13.98
C LEU A 197 9.68 5.78 -13.97
N ALA A 198 10.02 6.29 -15.15
CA ALA A 198 10.59 7.62 -15.32
C ALA A 198 9.44 8.63 -15.44
N VAL A 199 9.51 9.74 -14.71
CA VAL A 199 8.52 10.83 -14.75
C VAL A 199 9.23 12.18 -14.63
N PRO A 200 8.64 13.28 -15.15
CA PRO A 200 9.17 14.63 -14.95
C PRO A 200 8.91 15.12 -13.52
N GLU A 201 9.56 16.23 -13.16
CA GLU A 201 9.32 16.94 -11.90
C GLU A 201 7.86 17.38 -11.78
N GLY A 202 7.28 17.25 -10.58
CA GLY A 202 5.86 17.55 -10.32
C GLY A 202 4.88 16.41 -10.65
N VAL A 203 5.36 15.20 -10.94
CA VAL A 203 4.53 14.00 -11.12
C VAL A 203 4.84 12.97 -10.02
N ASP A 204 3.85 12.68 -9.18
CA ASP A 204 3.97 11.72 -8.07
C ASP A 204 3.65 10.29 -8.53
N VAL A 205 4.57 9.35 -8.28
CA VAL A 205 4.37 7.92 -8.57
C VAL A 205 4.41 7.10 -7.29
N ARG A 206 3.26 6.56 -6.87
CA ARG A 206 3.17 5.60 -5.76
C ARG A 206 3.18 4.17 -6.31
N LYS A 207 4.26 3.43 -6.09
CA LYS A 207 4.32 2.00 -6.42
C LYS A 207 3.55 1.16 -5.38
N VAL A 208 2.87 0.12 -5.83
CA VAL A 208 2.33 -0.98 -5.00
C VAL A 208 2.89 -2.31 -5.52
N ASP A 209 3.54 -3.08 -4.65
CA ASP A 209 4.16 -4.36 -5.02
C ASP A 209 3.82 -5.45 -4.00
N LEU A 210 2.71 -6.15 -4.24
CA LEU A 210 2.20 -7.18 -3.34
C LEU A 210 3.17 -8.36 -3.16
N ALA A 211 4.10 -8.58 -4.10
CA ALA A 211 5.10 -9.64 -3.99
C ALA A 211 6.22 -9.25 -3.01
N ILE A 212 6.63 -7.98 -2.99
CA ILE A 212 7.59 -7.47 -2.00
C ILE A 212 7.01 -7.53 -0.58
N GLU A 213 5.73 -7.15 -0.39
CA GLU A 213 5.07 -7.26 0.92
C GLU A 213 5.04 -8.71 1.44
N LEU A 214 4.75 -9.68 0.57
CA LEU A 214 4.81 -11.11 0.91
C LEU A 214 6.24 -11.60 1.24
N GLN A 215 7.28 -11.04 0.60
CA GLN A 215 8.68 -11.34 0.96
C GLN A 215 9.04 -10.79 2.34
N ILE A 216 8.56 -9.60 2.70
CA ILE A 216 8.75 -9.00 4.04
C ILE A 216 8.05 -9.85 5.11
N LEU A 217 6.83 -10.33 4.84
CA LEU A 217 6.13 -11.26 5.72
C LEU A 217 6.87 -12.61 5.86
N SER A 218 7.40 -13.16 4.75
CA SER A 218 8.21 -14.39 4.76
C SER A 218 9.46 -14.27 5.64
N PHE A 219 10.14 -13.12 5.62
CA PHE A 219 11.25 -12.84 6.54
C PHE A 219 10.80 -12.84 8.01
N HIS A 220 9.63 -12.27 8.32
CA HIS A 220 9.09 -12.29 9.68
C HIS A 220 8.69 -13.69 10.15
N GLU A 221 8.08 -14.53 9.30
CA GLU A 221 7.77 -15.93 9.64
C GLU A 221 9.04 -16.77 9.82
N HIS A 222 10.04 -16.61 8.96
CA HIS A 222 11.34 -17.26 9.12
C HIS A 222 11.98 -16.88 10.47
N ARG A 223 12.00 -15.58 10.81
CA ARG A 223 12.54 -15.09 12.09
C ARG A 223 11.79 -15.65 13.30
N LYS A 224 10.45 -15.76 13.24
CA LYS A 224 9.66 -16.42 14.30
C LYS A 224 10.08 -17.87 14.46
N ALA A 225 10.12 -18.63 13.36
CA ALA A 225 10.51 -20.04 13.37
C ALA A 225 11.93 -20.24 13.93
N SER A 226 12.91 -19.41 13.55
CA SER A 226 14.27 -19.47 14.10
C SER A 226 14.33 -19.20 15.61
N LEU A 227 13.48 -18.31 16.13
CA LEU A 227 13.40 -18.03 17.57
C LEU A 227 12.74 -19.18 18.35
N THR A 228 11.78 -19.88 17.75
CA THR A 228 11.15 -21.08 18.34
C THR A 228 12.05 -22.32 18.24
N ALA A 229 12.98 -22.38 17.29
CA ALA A 229 13.87 -23.51 17.06
C ALA A 229 15.15 -23.52 17.92
N LEU A 230 15.29 -22.62 18.90
CA LEU A 230 16.44 -22.59 19.82
C LEU A 230 16.33 -23.71 20.87
N PRO A 231 17.29 -24.64 20.96
CA PRO A 231 17.23 -25.75 21.92
C PRO A 231 17.64 -25.31 23.34
N GLY A 232 16.71 -24.67 24.06
CA GLY A 232 16.85 -24.31 25.48
C GLY A 232 16.01 -25.20 26.38
N GLY A 233 16.54 -26.35 26.80
CA GLY A 233 15.76 -27.35 27.55
C GLY A 233 16.50 -28.65 27.90
N ARG A 234 17.77 -28.54 28.33
CA ARG A 234 18.49 -29.63 29.01
C ARG A 234 19.08 -29.09 30.31
N ASP A 235 18.37 -29.30 31.41
CA ASP A 235 18.96 -29.47 32.74
C ASP A 235 17.91 -30.04 33.69
N GLU A 236 17.81 -31.37 33.69
CA GLU A 236 17.31 -32.12 34.85
C GLU A 236 18.20 -33.36 34.96
N ALA A 237 19.38 -33.15 35.53
CA ALA A 237 20.35 -34.21 35.81
C ALA A 237 19.91 -34.96 37.08
N ASP A 238 19.23 -36.08 36.87
CA ASP A 238 18.74 -36.97 37.92
C ASP A 238 19.90 -37.42 38.86
N PRO A 239 19.87 -37.08 40.16
CA PRO A 239 21.00 -37.26 41.05
C PRO A 239 20.92 -38.52 41.95
N ASP A 240 20.16 -39.56 41.58
CA ASP A 240 20.25 -40.85 42.28
C ASP A 240 20.16 -42.08 41.35
N LEU A 241 21.31 -42.74 41.15
CA LEU A 241 21.44 -44.20 41.32
C LEU A 241 22.91 -44.62 41.18
N ALA A 242 23.51 -45.07 42.29
CA ALA A 242 24.91 -45.47 42.33
C ALA A 242 25.14 -46.92 41.84
N ALA A 243 26.17 -47.07 41.00
CA ALA A 243 27.04 -48.24 40.85
C ALA A 243 26.45 -49.67 40.91
N THR A 244 26.37 -50.33 39.75
CA THR A 244 26.75 -51.75 39.57
C THR A 244 27.03 -52.03 38.08
N GLY A 245 27.98 -52.92 37.77
CA GLY A 245 28.26 -53.36 36.39
C GLY A 245 29.76 -53.35 36.04
N THR A 246 30.38 -54.54 36.04
CA THR A 246 31.77 -54.79 35.63
C THR A 246 31.85 -55.24 34.17
N GLU A 247 32.95 -54.87 33.50
CA GLU A 247 33.67 -55.64 32.45
C GLU A 247 32.87 -56.26 31.28
N ASP A 248 33.07 -55.78 30.05
CA ASP A 248 34.05 -56.36 29.08
C ASP A 248 33.71 -56.11 27.57
N THR A 249 34.74 -56.29 26.74
CA THR A 249 34.83 -56.65 25.31
C THR A 249 34.21 -55.80 24.17
N ALA A 250 35.12 -55.46 23.25
CA ALA A 250 35.00 -55.51 21.78
C ALA A 250 34.09 -54.50 21.03
N ALA A 251 34.77 -53.62 20.27
CA ALA A 251 34.17 -52.87 19.16
C ALA A 251 34.35 -53.62 17.81
N PRO A 252 33.42 -53.45 16.86
CA PRO A 252 33.68 -53.63 15.42
C PRO A 252 33.87 -52.29 14.69
N ALA A 253 34.39 -52.36 13.46
CA ALA A 253 34.90 -51.23 12.66
C ALA A 253 33.81 -50.51 11.80
N PRO A 254 34.09 -49.36 11.17
CA PRO A 254 33.06 -48.52 10.53
C PRO A 254 32.61 -49.03 9.15
N VAL A 255 31.44 -48.57 8.71
CA VAL A 255 30.86 -48.86 7.39
C VAL A 255 31.09 -47.68 6.43
N GLU A 256 31.67 -47.96 5.27
CA GLU A 256 31.97 -47.00 4.20
C GLU A 256 30.76 -46.82 3.24
N PRO A 257 30.48 -45.61 2.71
CA PRO A 257 29.28 -45.35 1.91
C PRO A 257 29.35 -45.88 0.47
N ALA A 258 28.19 -46.23 -0.09
CA ALA A 258 28.06 -46.77 -1.45
C ALA A 258 28.19 -45.69 -2.55
N PRO A 259 28.80 -46.00 -3.71
CA PRO A 259 29.01 -45.06 -4.81
C PRO A 259 27.79 -44.94 -5.75
N PRO A 260 27.61 -43.79 -6.45
CA PRO A 260 26.54 -43.61 -7.44
C PRO A 260 26.82 -44.36 -8.75
N GLY A 261 25.77 -44.95 -9.33
CA GLY A 261 25.84 -45.71 -10.60
C GLY A 261 26.13 -44.86 -11.84
N ARG A 262 26.74 -45.48 -12.86
CA ARG A 262 27.12 -44.82 -14.12
C ARG A 262 26.04 -44.90 -15.22
N THR A 263 26.12 -43.97 -16.16
CA THR A 263 25.34 -43.90 -17.42
C THR A 263 25.66 -45.08 -18.36
N ARG A 264 24.74 -45.51 -19.26
CA ARG A 264 24.57 -45.15 -20.70
C ARG A 264 23.78 -46.31 -21.40
N PRO A 265 23.44 -46.32 -22.72
CA PRO A 265 23.02 -45.26 -23.67
C PRO A 265 21.89 -45.66 -24.69
N THR A 266 21.48 -44.70 -25.55
CA THR A 266 21.02 -44.84 -26.99
C THR A 266 19.89 -45.79 -27.44
N ARG A 267 18.83 -45.20 -28.04
CA ARG A 267 18.47 -45.25 -29.50
C ARG A 267 17.43 -44.12 -29.78
N THR A 268 17.33 -43.34 -30.87
CA THR A 268 17.18 -43.59 -32.33
C THR A 268 16.06 -44.59 -32.69
N GLU A 269 15.26 -44.46 -33.74
CA GLU A 269 15.04 -43.41 -34.78
C GLU A 269 13.62 -42.74 -34.58
N VAL A 270 12.88 -42.00 -35.43
CA VAL A 270 12.91 -41.50 -36.84
C VAL A 270 12.01 -40.21 -37.00
N VAL A 271 11.57 -39.81 -38.21
CA VAL A 271 10.74 -38.61 -38.58
C VAL A 271 9.31 -38.99 -39.03
N GLY A 272 8.29 -38.10 -38.95
CA GLY A 272 7.05 -38.26 -39.73
C GLY A 272 5.93 -37.22 -39.53
N SER A 273 5.72 -36.37 -40.56
CA SER A 273 4.53 -35.56 -40.90
C SER A 273 3.91 -34.65 -39.83
#